data_AF-A0A8J6YUE6-F1
#
_entry.id   AF-A0A8J6YUE6-F1
#
_cell.length_a   1.000
_cell.length_b   1.000
_cell.length_c   1.000
_cell.angle_alpha   90.00
_cell.angle_beta   90.00
_cell.angle_gamma   90.00
#
_symmetry.space_group_name_H-M   'P 1'
#
loop_
_entity.id
_entity.type
_entity.pdbx_description
1 polymer ?
#
loop_
_entity_poly.entity_id
_entity_poly.type
_entity_poly.pdbx_seq_one_letter_code
_entity_poly.pdbx_strand_id
1 'polypeptide(L)'
;SVWLSKKYKEELRRAGVEIYPFLPVTFPIIGRKLNYRYHRKIVIIDGKIGYLGGFNIGREYLGEQKKLGHWRDTHLRIRGEAVYSLQLLFLLDFEFVSKKSLNGWEYFPPVGTSEVRHLPIQIISSGPDSPHPIILHTYLIMIANAKERIWLATPYLIPDEAALVAMKMAALSGVDVRILIPDKPDHLFVYYATSSYLEELLKVGVKIYKYKNGFMHSKVLLCDDEIVSVGTANMDIRSFYLNFEVNALIYRREAVQKVAAQFEQDFQMSEFLDLETYQKRPWHRHFMESIARLFSPIM
;
A
#
# COMPACT_ATOMS: atom_id res chain seq x y z
N SER A 1 -14.28 -2.46 14.97
CA SER A 1 -14.41 -3.66 14.11
C SER A 1 -15.74 -4.35 14.35
N VAL A 2 -16.53 -4.55 13.29
CA VAL A 2 -17.77 -5.35 13.29
C VAL A 2 -17.48 -6.83 13.58
N TRP A 3 -16.27 -7.29 13.27
CA TRP A 3 -15.85 -8.69 13.33
C TRP A 3 -15.29 -9.12 14.70
N LEU A 4 -14.86 -8.18 15.54
CA LEU A 4 -14.42 -8.49 16.90
C LEU A 4 -15.63 -8.65 17.82
N SER A 5 -15.76 -9.83 18.44
CA SER A 5 -16.87 -10.14 19.35
C SER A 5 -16.90 -9.18 20.54
N LYS A 6 -18.10 -8.96 21.10
CA LYS A 6 -18.27 -8.10 22.29
C LYS A 6 -17.45 -8.64 23.47
N LYS A 7 -17.49 -9.97 23.68
CA LYS A 7 -16.72 -10.67 24.71
C LYS A 7 -15.22 -10.39 24.59
N TYR A 8 -14.64 -10.54 23.40
CA TYR A 8 -13.21 -10.31 23.20
C TYR A 8 -12.81 -8.85 23.45
N LYS A 9 -13.64 -7.88 23.02
CA LYS A 9 -13.41 -6.46 23.33
C LYS A 9 -13.45 -6.18 24.83
N GLU A 10 -14.34 -6.85 25.57
CA GLU A 10 -14.44 -6.71 27.02
C GLU A 10 -13.24 -7.33 27.75
N GLU A 11 -12.75 -8.48 27.30
CA GLU A 11 -11.51 -9.11 27.80
C GLU A 11 -10.31 -8.17 27.65
N LEU A 12 -10.14 -7.57 26.46
CA LEU A 12 -9.08 -6.59 26.21
C LEU A 12 -9.20 -5.35 27.11
N ARG A 13 -10.41 -4.81 27.28
CA ARG A 13 -10.63 -3.66 28.17
C ARG A 13 -10.35 -3.99 29.63
N ARG A 14 -10.71 -5.19 30.11
CA ARG A 14 -10.37 -5.65 31.46
C ARG A 14 -8.87 -5.80 31.68
N ALA A 15 -8.13 -6.10 30.61
CA ALA A 15 -6.67 -6.12 30.63
C ALA A 15 -6.02 -4.73 30.48
N GLY A 16 -6.80 -3.64 30.45
CA GLY A 16 -6.31 -2.26 30.35
C GLY A 16 -6.11 -1.74 28.92
N VAL A 17 -6.53 -2.48 27.88
CA VAL A 17 -6.39 -2.06 26.49
C VAL A 17 -7.47 -1.05 26.11
N GLU A 18 -7.06 0.13 25.65
CA GLU A 18 -7.95 1.12 25.07
C GLU A 18 -8.30 0.78 23.62
N ILE A 19 -9.59 0.80 23.27
CA ILE A 19 -10.08 0.43 21.94
C ILE A 19 -11.02 1.51 21.43
N TYR A 20 -10.61 2.18 20.35
CA TYR A 20 -11.38 3.23 19.71
C TYR A 20 -11.68 2.89 18.24
N PRO A 21 -12.94 2.98 17.79
CA PRO A 21 -13.27 2.83 16.37
C PRO A 21 -12.95 4.11 15.60
N PHE A 22 -12.22 4.01 14.50
CA PHE A 22 -12.00 5.12 13.57
C PHE A 22 -13.20 5.24 12.62
N LEU A 23 -13.89 6.39 12.64
CA LEU A 23 -15.09 6.68 11.81
C LEU A 23 -16.14 5.56 11.82
N PRO A 24 -16.77 5.23 12.96
CA PRO A 24 -17.78 4.19 13.02
C PRO A 24 -18.97 4.53 12.12
N VAL A 25 -19.40 3.57 11.29
CA VAL A 25 -20.65 3.68 10.53
C VAL A 25 -21.81 3.51 11.51
N THR A 26 -22.50 4.59 11.84
CA THR A 26 -23.68 4.62 12.72
C THR A 26 -24.96 4.80 11.90
N PHE A 27 -26.05 4.14 12.29
CA PHE A 27 -27.36 4.29 11.66
C PHE A 27 -28.07 5.57 12.15
N PRO A 28 -28.83 6.31 11.31
CA PRO A 28 -29.04 6.09 9.87
C PRO A 28 -27.79 6.39 9.06
N ILE A 29 -27.55 5.59 8.02
CA ILE A 29 -26.37 5.70 7.16
C ILE A 29 -26.53 6.93 6.26
N ILE A 30 -26.15 8.10 6.76
CA ILE A 30 -26.24 9.37 6.02
C ILE A 30 -24.82 9.89 5.77
N GLY A 31 -24.44 10.05 4.49
CA GLY A 31 -23.31 10.88 4.04
C GLY A 31 -22.05 10.17 3.53
N ARG A 32 -21.09 10.99 3.04
CA ARG A 32 -19.79 10.61 2.42
C ARG A 32 -18.85 9.78 3.30
N LYS A 33 -19.13 9.66 4.61
CA LYS A 33 -18.31 8.92 5.58
C LYS A 33 -18.19 7.42 5.30
N LEU A 34 -19.07 6.85 4.47
CA LEU A 34 -19.00 5.46 4.00
C LEU A 34 -17.74 5.15 3.18
N ASN A 35 -17.21 6.15 2.46
CA ASN A 35 -16.13 5.93 1.50
C ASN A 35 -14.74 6.03 2.12
N TYR A 36 -14.60 6.72 3.25
CA TYR A 36 -13.30 6.89 3.91
C TYR A 36 -12.98 5.69 4.78
N ARG A 37 -11.78 5.12 4.60
CA ARG A 37 -11.31 4.00 5.41
C ARG A 37 -9.99 4.33 6.06
N TYR A 38 -9.88 3.93 7.32
CA TYR A 38 -8.59 3.90 8.00
C TYR A 38 -7.78 2.73 7.45
N HIS A 39 -6.81 3.02 6.60
CA HIS A 39 -6.00 2.02 5.92
C HIS A 39 -4.54 2.06 6.38
N ARG A 40 -4.20 2.84 7.41
CA ARG A 40 -2.88 2.82 8.05
C ARG A 40 -2.73 1.55 8.89
N LYS A 41 -1.60 0.84 8.74
CA LYS A 41 -1.21 -0.30 9.59
C LYS A 41 0.12 0.05 10.22
N ILE A 42 0.03 0.66 11.39
CA ILE A 42 1.18 1.05 12.19
C ILE A 42 1.10 0.39 13.56
N VAL A 43 2.25 -0.02 14.08
CA VAL A 43 2.41 -0.44 15.48
C VAL A 43 3.60 0.29 16.05
N ILE A 44 3.43 0.96 17.18
CA ILE A 44 4.51 1.66 17.85
C ILE A 44 4.68 1.09 19.25
N ILE A 45 5.93 0.77 19.60
CA ILE A 45 6.30 0.20 20.89
C ILE A 45 7.21 1.20 21.60
N ASP A 46 6.74 1.68 22.74
CA ASP A 46 7.43 2.62 23.63
C ASP A 46 7.95 3.90 22.95
N GLY A 47 7.40 4.30 21.80
CA GLY A 47 7.93 5.41 20.98
C GLY A 47 9.31 5.14 20.36
N LYS A 48 9.84 3.91 20.45
CA LYS A 48 11.21 3.54 20.01
C LYS A 48 11.25 2.62 18.79
N ILE A 49 10.23 1.79 18.62
CA ILE A 49 10.11 0.84 17.51
C ILE A 49 8.81 1.10 16.79
N GLY A 50 8.89 1.37 15.49
CA GLY A 50 7.74 1.48 14.60
C GLY A 50 7.67 0.28 13.65
N TYR A 51 6.47 -0.23 13.40
CA TYR A 51 6.18 -1.14 12.31
C TYR A 51 5.23 -0.45 11.34
N LEU A 52 5.50 -0.60 10.05
CA LEU A 52 4.71 -0.03 8.96
C LEU A 52 4.77 -0.94 7.73
N GLY A 53 3.64 -1.21 7.09
CA GLY A 53 3.59 -1.93 5.81
C GLY A 53 2.20 -2.44 5.47
N GLY A 54 2.12 -3.40 4.53
CA GLY A 54 0.83 -3.85 4.01
C GLY A 54 0.05 -4.82 4.90
N PHE A 55 0.73 -5.49 5.85
CA PHE A 55 0.12 -6.55 6.67
C PHE A 55 -1.08 -6.05 7.49
N ASN A 56 -2.20 -6.74 7.35
CA ASN A 56 -3.32 -6.68 8.27
C ASN A 56 -3.11 -7.66 9.45
N ILE A 57 -3.96 -7.54 10.47
CA ILE A 57 -4.08 -8.56 11.51
C ILE A 57 -5.16 -9.55 11.06
N GLY A 58 -4.74 -10.70 10.54
CA GLY A 58 -5.65 -11.70 9.99
C GLY A 58 -5.00 -13.07 9.76
N ARG A 59 -5.83 -14.11 9.58
CA ARG A 59 -5.38 -15.50 9.38
C ARG A 59 -4.86 -15.77 7.97
N GLU A 60 -5.20 -14.90 7.03
CA GLU A 60 -4.78 -15.00 5.62
C GLU A 60 -3.26 -15.08 5.45
N TYR A 61 -2.48 -14.45 6.34
CA TYR A 61 -1.02 -14.49 6.33
C TYR A 61 -0.42 -15.80 6.86
N LEU A 62 -1.23 -16.68 7.48
CA LEU A 62 -0.79 -18.02 7.88
C LEU A 62 -0.68 -18.99 6.70
N GLY A 63 -1.17 -18.61 5.52
CA GLY A 63 -1.16 -19.45 4.32
C GLY A 63 -2.15 -20.63 4.35
N GLU A 64 -3.02 -20.68 5.36
CA GLU A 64 -4.00 -21.76 5.54
C GLU A 64 -5.19 -21.68 4.54
N GLN A 65 -5.33 -20.57 3.83
CA GLN A 65 -6.42 -20.39 2.87
C GLN A 65 -6.15 -21.13 1.55
N LYS A 66 -6.88 -22.22 1.30
CA LYS A 66 -6.72 -23.05 0.08
C LYS A 66 -6.84 -22.28 -1.25
N LYS A 67 -7.69 -21.25 -1.31
CA LYS A 67 -7.98 -20.52 -2.57
C LYS A 67 -6.85 -19.57 -2.98
N LEU A 68 -6.48 -18.68 -2.07
CA LEU A 68 -5.50 -17.61 -2.31
C LEU A 68 -4.07 -18.01 -1.92
N GLY A 69 -3.91 -19.03 -1.06
CA GLY A 69 -2.61 -19.46 -0.56
C GLY A 69 -2.00 -18.43 0.41
N HIS A 70 -0.68 -18.37 0.42
CA HIS A 70 0.10 -17.45 1.24
C HIS A 70 -0.03 -16.00 0.75
N TRP A 71 -0.23 -15.07 1.67
CA TRP A 71 -0.24 -13.63 1.36
C TRP A 71 1.18 -13.09 1.45
N ARG A 72 1.76 -12.77 0.28
CA ARG A 72 3.09 -12.16 0.19
C ARG A 72 2.97 -10.66 0.37
N ASP A 73 3.50 -10.16 1.49
CA ASP A 73 3.47 -8.74 1.84
C ASP A 73 4.81 -8.27 2.42
N THR A 74 5.03 -6.96 2.47
CA THR A 74 6.25 -6.31 2.96
C THR A 74 5.93 -5.43 4.15
N HIS A 75 6.68 -5.61 5.24
CA HIS A 75 6.60 -4.79 6.46
C HIS A 75 7.96 -4.29 6.87
N LEU A 76 8.03 -3.04 7.28
CA LEU A 76 9.22 -2.42 7.83
C LEU A 76 9.18 -2.49 9.35
N ARG A 77 10.33 -2.78 9.94
CA ARG A 77 10.63 -2.51 11.34
C ARG A 77 11.61 -1.34 11.40
N ILE A 78 11.18 -0.24 11.96
CA ILE A 78 11.90 1.04 11.99
C ILE A 78 12.34 1.32 13.43
N ARG A 79 13.59 1.75 13.58
CA ARG A 79 14.17 2.31 14.81
C ARG A 79 14.85 3.62 14.45
N GLY A 80 14.81 4.57 15.38
CA GLY A 80 15.37 5.91 15.18
C GLY A 80 14.31 6.98 14.96
N GLU A 81 14.74 8.16 14.52
CA GLU A 81 13.93 9.38 14.53
C GLU A 81 12.66 9.30 13.65
N ALA A 82 12.67 8.47 12.60
CA ALA A 82 11.49 8.23 11.77
C ALA A 82 10.31 7.63 12.55
N VAL A 83 10.56 6.99 13.71
CA VAL A 83 9.48 6.52 14.60
C VAL A 83 8.71 7.69 15.19
N TYR A 84 9.31 8.87 15.38
CA TYR A 84 8.61 10.05 15.88
C TYR A 84 7.51 10.52 14.91
N SER A 85 7.72 10.43 13.60
CA SER A 85 6.68 10.76 12.63
C SER A 85 5.51 9.79 12.69
N LEU A 86 5.78 8.48 12.87
CA LEU A 86 4.73 7.48 13.09
C LEU A 86 4.00 7.72 14.41
N GLN A 87 4.73 8.05 15.47
CA GLN A 87 4.19 8.37 16.79
C GLN A 87 3.28 9.59 16.72
N LEU A 88 3.72 10.68 16.09
CA LEU A 88 2.90 11.87 15.90
C LEU A 88 1.63 11.54 15.13
N LEU A 89 1.74 10.78 14.04
CA LEU A 89 0.58 10.37 13.25
C LEU A 89 -0.42 9.55 14.08
N PHE A 90 0.07 8.61 14.89
CA PHE A 90 -0.76 7.84 15.81
C PHE A 90 -1.43 8.72 16.86
N LEU A 91 -0.72 9.66 17.47
CA LEU A 91 -1.27 10.55 18.50
C LEU A 91 -2.37 11.45 17.93
N LEU A 92 -2.19 11.97 16.71
CA LEU A 92 -3.23 12.74 15.99
C LEU A 92 -4.47 11.88 15.71
N ASP A 93 -4.28 10.66 15.20
CA ASP A 93 -5.37 9.71 14.96
C ASP A 93 -6.07 9.33 16.27
N PHE A 94 -5.31 9.13 17.35
CA PHE A 94 -5.79 8.79 18.68
C PHE A 94 -6.61 9.93 19.28
N GLU A 95 -6.12 11.17 19.23
CA GLU A 95 -6.86 12.33 19.71
C GLU A 95 -8.17 12.52 18.93
N PHE A 96 -8.13 12.32 17.61
CA PHE A 96 -9.31 12.41 16.76
C PHE A 96 -10.43 11.45 17.22
N VAL A 97 -10.10 10.18 17.53
CA VAL A 97 -11.08 9.16 17.91
C VAL A 97 -11.41 9.12 19.40
N SER A 98 -10.46 9.42 20.27
CA SER A 98 -10.61 9.32 21.73
C SER A 98 -11.08 10.63 22.37
N LYS A 99 -10.86 11.76 21.70
CA LYS A 99 -10.99 13.12 22.25
C LYS A 99 -10.06 13.42 23.44
N LYS A 100 -9.06 12.57 23.66
CA LYS A 100 -7.99 12.77 24.63
C LYS A 100 -6.75 13.28 23.90
N SER A 101 -6.23 14.42 24.32
CA SER A 101 -4.99 14.96 23.77
C SER A 101 -3.81 14.48 24.61
N LEU A 102 -2.83 13.86 23.94
CA LEU A 102 -1.62 13.29 24.55
C LEU A 102 -0.41 14.06 23.98
N ASN A 103 0.00 15.13 24.65
CA ASN A 103 0.97 16.10 24.13
C ASN A 103 2.32 16.08 24.84
N GLY A 104 2.61 15.00 25.55
CA GLY A 104 3.78 14.89 26.39
C GLY A 104 5.04 14.43 25.64
N TRP A 105 6.19 15.00 25.99
CA TRP A 105 7.49 14.57 25.46
C TRP A 105 7.84 13.13 25.89
N GLU A 106 7.18 12.58 26.90
CA GLU A 106 7.30 11.18 27.30
C GLU A 106 6.97 10.17 26.18
N TYR A 107 6.19 10.59 25.18
CA TYR A 107 5.87 9.76 24.01
C TYR A 107 6.96 9.77 22.93
N PHE A 108 7.98 10.62 23.08
CA PHE A 108 9.07 10.81 22.11
C PHE A 108 10.43 10.59 22.82
N PRO A 109 10.73 9.36 23.24
CA PRO A 109 11.96 9.08 23.97
C PRO A 109 13.19 9.29 23.08
N PRO A 110 14.30 9.80 23.63
CA PRO A 110 15.50 10.10 22.85
C PRO A 110 16.02 8.86 22.12
N VAL A 111 16.38 9.05 20.85
CA VAL A 111 17.03 8.03 20.04
C VAL A 111 18.50 7.92 20.47
N GLY A 112 18.93 6.73 20.87
CA GLY A 112 20.33 6.46 21.18
C GLY A 112 21.22 6.63 19.96
N THR A 113 22.30 7.40 20.09
CA THR A 113 23.23 7.76 18.99
C THR A 113 24.10 6.60 18.49
N SER A 114 24.19 5.49 19.24
CA SER A 114 25.13 4.41 18.99
C SER A 114 24.61 3.25 18.09
N GLU A 115 23.30 3.19 17.81
CA GLU A 115 22.70 2.07 17.04
C GLU A 115 22.20 2.45 15.63
N VAL A 116 22.19 3.74 15.27
CA VAL A 116 21.51 4.22 14.05
C VAL A 116 22.48 4.29 12.88
N ARG A 117 22.39 3.35 11.95
CA ARG A 117 22.95 3.54 10.60
C ARG A 117 22.29 4.79 10.00
N HIS A 118 23.07 5.70 9.41
CA HIS A 118 22.54 6.86 8.68
C HIS A 118 21.68 6.41 7.49
N LEU A 119 20.41 6.15 7.73
CA LEU A 119 19.42 5.70 6.76
C LEU A 119 18.30 6.74 6.76
N PRO A 120 18.32 7.70 5.83
CA PRO A 120 17.25 8.70 5.75
C PRO A 120 15.94 8.00 5.41
N ILE A 121 14.96 8.15 6.32
CA ILE A 121 13.60 7.64 6.15
C ILE A 121 12.65 8.81 6.33
N GLN A 122 11.79 9.03 5.34
CA GLN A 122 10.71 10.00 5.42
C GLN A 122 9.38 9.26 5.52
N ILE A 123 8.61 9.56 6.56
CA ILE A 123 7.24 9.07 6.69
C ILE A 123 6.32 10.08 6.01
N ILE A 124 5.52 9.59 5.06
CA ILE A 124 4.49 10.36 4.38
C ILE A 124 3.13 9.77 4.71
N SER A 125 2.14 10.62 4.95
CA SER A 125 0.76 10.22 5.18
C SER A 125 -0.16 10.96 4.22
N SER A 126 -1.18 10.25 3.73
CA SER A 126 -2.27 10.84 2.94
C SER A 126 -3.60 10.53 3.61
N GLY A 127 -4.62 11.31 3.27
CA GLY A 127 -5.97 11.12 3.75
C GLY A 127 -6.93 12.17 3.18
N PRO A 128 -8.24 11.93 3.28
CA PRO A 128 -9.29 12.85 2.82
C PRO A 128 -9.37 14.16 3.64
N ASP A 129 -8.57 14.25 4.69
CA ASP A 129 -8.33 15.43 5.53
C ASP A 129 -7.29 16.40 4.94
N SER A 130 -6.61 16.01 3.85
CA SER A 130 -5.67 16.86 3.10
C SER A 130 -6.28 17.30 1.76
N PRO A 131 -6.11 18.58 1.35
CA PRO A 131 -6.50 19.03 0.01
C PRO A 131 -5.59 18.48 -1.10
N HIS A 132 -4.45 17.89 -0.74
CA HIS A 132 -3.47 17.34 -1.69
C HIS A 132 -3.30 15.83 -1.50
N PRO A 133 -3.33 15.03 -2.59
CA PRO A 133 -3.07 13.59 -2.54
C PRO A 133 -1.54 13.35 -2.44
N ILE A 134 -0.98 13.49 -1.24
CA ILE A 134 0.47 13.53 -0.98
C ILE A 134 1.19 12.28 -1.51
N ILE A 135 0.60 11.09 -1.33
CA ILE A 135 1.20 9.83 -1.81
C ILE A 135 1.22 9.79 -3.34
N LEU A 136 0.13 10.21 -4.01
CA LEU A 136 0.10 10.29 -5.47
C LEU A 136 1.19 11.24 -5.98
N HIS A 137 1.28 12.46 -5.43
CA HIS A 137 2.30 13.42 -5.84
C HIS A 137 3.71 12.87 -5.66
N THR A 138 3.94 12.13 -4.57
CA THR A 138 5.22 11.47 -4.31
C THR A 138 5.51 10.40 -5.36
N TYR A 139 4.54 9.53 -5.66
CA TYR A 139 4.69 8.51 -6.71
C TYR A 139 4.96 9.13 -8.07
N LEU A 140 4.27 10.22 -8.43
CA LEU A 140 4.51 10.95 -9.68
C LEU A 140 5.93 11.50 -9.75
N ILE A 141 6.42 12.12 -8.67
CA ILE A 141 7.79 12.64 -8.60
C ILE A 141 8.80 11.50 -8.72
N MET A 142 8.59 10.39 -8.01
CA MET A 142 9.46 9.20 -8.07
C MET A 142 9.51 8.62 -9.49
N ILE A 143 8.36 8.45 -10.14
CA ILE A 143 8.26 7.88 -11.50
C ILE A 143 8.88 8.83 -12.53
N ALA A 144 8.59 10.13 -12.44
CA ALA A 144 9.10 11.13 -13.39
C ALA A 144 10.62 11.34 -13.30
N ASN A 145 11.23 11.07 -12.14
CA ASN A 145 12.68 11.21 -11.96
C ASN A 145 13.46 9.93 -12.25
N ALA A 146 12.79 8.77 -12.34
CA ALA A 146 13.46 7.50 -12.60
C ALA A 146 14.23 7.52 -13.94
N LYS A 147 15.43 6.95 -13.94
CA LYS A 147 16.35 6.91 -15.10
C LYS A 147 16.60 5.52 -15.64
N GLU A 148 16.54 4.50 -14.79
CA GLU A 148 16.94 3.13 -15.13
C GLU A 148 15.80 2.15 -14.97
N ARG A 149 15.09 2.17 -13.84
CA ARG A 149 14.03 1.19 -13.54
C ARG A 149 12.95 1.70 -12.60
N ILE A 150 11.75 1.16 -12.79
CA ILE A 150 10.62 1.33 -11.86
C ILE A 150 10.00 -0.04 -11.60
N TRP A 151 10.06 -0.52 -10.37
CA TRP A 151 9.44 -1.77 -9.97
C TRP A 151 8.32 -1.52 -8.96
N LEU A 152 7.13 -2.01 -9.29
CA LEU A 152 5.92 -1.81 -8.50
C LEU A 152 5.35 -3.17 -8.10
N ALA A 153 5.04 -3.36 -6.81
CA ALA A 153 4.17 -4.42 -6.35
C ALA A 153 2.91 -3.77 -5.75
N THR A 154 1.74 -4.22 -6.21
CA THR A 154 0.45 -3.72 -5.72
C THR A 154 -0.63 -4.81 -5.85
N PRO A 155 -1.51 -5.01 -4.84
CA PRO A 155 -2.64 -5.93 -4.99
C PRO A 155 -3.66 -5.42 -6.00
N TYR A 156 -3.81 -4.10 -6.12
CA TYR A 156 -4.77 -3.45 -7.01
C TYR A 156 -4.03 -2.40 -7.85
N LEU A 157 -4.18 -2.49 -9.17
CA LEU A 157 -3.59 -1.56 -10.13
C LEU A 157 -4.75 -0.84 -10.83
N ILE A 158 -5.27 0.19 -10.17
CA ILE A 158 -6.35 1.05 -10.66
C ILE A 158 -5.85 2.50 -10.62
N PRO A 159 -4.75 2.81 -11.34
CA PRO A 159 -4.11 4.12 -11.24
C PRO A 159 -5.09 5.22 -11.67
N ASP A 160 -4.92 6.42 -11.12
CA ASP A 160 -5.53 7.61 -11.70
C ASP A 160 -4.85 7.93 -13.05
N GLU A 161 -5.42 8.88 -13.78
CA GLU A 161 -4.90 9.24 -15.10
C GLU A 161 -3.45 9.75 -15.02
N ALA A 162 -3.10 10.51 -13.98
CA ALA A 162 -1.75 11.04 -13.83
C ALA A 162 -0.73 9.93 -13.60
N ALA A 163 -1.01 8.98 -12.69
CA ALA A 163 -0.12 7.85 -12.43
C ALA A 163 0.00 6.92 -13.65
N LEU A 164 -1.10 6.69 -14.37
CA LEU A 164 -1.11 5.88 -15.59
C LEU A 164 -0.23 6.51 -16.68
N VAL A 165 -0.42 7.81 -16.95
CA VAL A 165 0.39 8.56 -17.92
C VAL A 165 1.86 8.57 -17.51
N ALA A 166 2.17 8.79 -16.23
CA ALA A 166 3.54 8.79 -15.73
C ALA A 166 4.24 7.43 -15.97
N MET A 167 3.58 6.31 -15.66
CA MET A 167 4.13 4.97 -15.93
C MET A 167 4.36 4.73 -17.41
N LYS A 168 3.42 5.15 -18.28
CA LYS A 168 3.56 5.03 -19.73
C LYS A 168 4.72 5.86 -20.27
N MET A 169 4.85 7.10 -19.81
CA MET A 169 5.93 8.00 -20.22
C MET A 169 7.30 7.47 -19.80
N ALA A 170 7.42 6.91 -18.59
CA ALA A 170 8.66 6.29 -18.13
C ALA A 170 9.05 5.12 -19.04
N ALA A 171 8.11 4.21 -19.33
CA ALA A 171 8.36 3.08 -20.23
C ALA A 171 8.76 3.53 -21.65
N LEU A 172 8.04 4.49 -22.23
CA LEU A 172 8.34 5.06 -23.55
C LEU A 172 9.69 5.79 -23.59
N SER A 173 10.18 6.26 -22.45
CA SER A 173 11.49 6.90 -22.31
C SER A 173 12.64 5.89 -22.14
N GLY A 174 12.35 4.58 -22.20
CA GLY A 174 13.33 3.51 -22.10
C GLY A 174 13.62 3.03 -20.67
N VAL A 175 12.90 3.50 -19.67
CA VAL A 175 13.02 3.03 -18.28
C VAL A 175 12.42 1.62 -18.16
N ASP A 176 13.11 0.69 -17.45
CA ASP A 176 12.61 -0.67 -17.21
C ASP A 176 11.47 -0.66 -16.17
N VAL A 177 10.23 -0.56 -16.66
CA VAL A 177 9.04 -0.58 -15.81
C VAL A 177 8.51 -2.01 -15.65
N ARG A 178 8.51 -2.52 -14.42
CA ARG A 178 7.97 -3.83 -14.06
C ARG A 178 6.88 -3.70 -13.00
N ILE A 179 5.74 -4.34 -13.22
CA ILE A 179 4.61 -4.33 -12.29
C ILE A 179 4.24 -5.75 -11.91
N LEU A 180 4.18 -6.01 -10.60
CA LEU A 180 3.81 -7.29 -10.03
C LEU A 180 2.43 -7.17 -9.37
N ILE A 181 1.50 -8.00 -9.83
CA ILE A 181 0.09 -8.04 -9.41
C ILE A 181 -0.33 -9.46 -9.00
N PRO A 182 -1.43 -9.63 -8.25
CA PRO A 182 -1.99 -10.94 -7.97
C PRO A 182 -2.37 -11.71 -9.24
N ASP A 183 -2.12 -13.02 -9.26
CA ASP A 183 -2.68 -13.90 -10.28
C ASP A 183 -4.17 -14.16 -10.05
N LYS A 184 -4.54 -14.39 -8.78
CA LYS A 184 -5.89 -14.78 -8.36
C LYS A 184 -6.65 -13.61 -7.72
N PRO A 185 -7.95 -13.46 -7.98
CA PRO A 185 -8.77 -12.43 -7.36
C PRO A 185 -9.16 -12.81 -5.93
N ASP A 186 -8.88 -11.92 -4.98
CA ASP A 186 -9.58 -11.87 -3.69
C ASP A 186 -10.96 -11.20 -3.86
N HIS A 187 -11.04 -10.16 -4.69
CA HIS A 187 -12.25 -9.48 -5.12
C HIS A 187 -12.36 -9.44 -6.66
N LEU A 188 -13.34 -10.17 -7.21
CA LEU A 188 -13.46 -10.37 -8.66
C LEU A 188 -13.66 -9.06 -9.44
N PHE A 189 -14.45 -8.14 -8.91
CA PHE A 189 -14.72 -6.86 -9.57
C PHE A 189 -13.48 -5.96 -9.64
N VAL A 190 -12.72 -5.90 -8.54
CA VAL A 190 -11.45 -5.15 -8.45
C VAL A 190 -10.39 -5.76 -9.38
N TYR A 191 -10.39 -7.09 -9.52
CA TYR A 191 -9.52 -7.78 -10.48
C TYR A 191 -9.83 -7.44 -11.94
N TYR A 192 -11.12 -7.33 -12.31
CA TYR A 192 -11.50 -6.85 -13.64
C TYR A 192 -11.12 -5.39 -13.86
N ALA A 193 -11.28 -4.54 -12.84
CA ALA A 193 -10.84 -3.15 -12.91
C ALA A 193 -9.32 -3.06 -13.16
N THR A 194 -8.53 -3.82 -12.40
CA THR A 194 -7.08 -3.95 -12.61
C THR A 194 -6.76 -4.43 -14.03
N SER A 195 -7.45 -5.49 -14.49
CA SER A 195 -7.26 -6.08 -15.82
C SER A 195 -7.52 -5.07 -16.95
N SER A 196 -8.41 -4.09 -16.74
CA SER A 196 -8.76 -3.07 -17.74
C SER A 196 -7.63 -2.10 -18.11
N TYR A 197 -6.58 -2.00 -17.28
CA TYR A 197 -5.42 -1.13 -17.52
C TYR A 197 -4.20 -1.88 -18.12
N LEU A 198 -4.18 -3.21 -18.03
CA LEU A 198 -2.98 -4.00 -18.37
C LEU A 198 -2.61 -3.91 -19.85
N GLU A 199 -3.58 -3.97 -20.76
CA GLU A 199 -3.30 -3.95 -22.21
C GLU A 199 -2.63 -2.65 -22.64
N GLU A 200 -3.07 -1.52 -22.09
CA GLU A 200 -2.52 -0.20 -22.37
C GLU A 200 -1.07 -0.06 -21.90
N LEU A 201 -0.75 -0.64 -20.74
CA LEU A 201 0.61 -0.66 -20.20
C LEU A 201 1.53 -1.61 -20.98
N LEU A 202 1.05 -2.81 -21.30
CA LEU A 202 1.78 -3.80 -22.10
C LEU A 202 2.17 -3.25 -23.48
N LYS A 203 1.26 -2.50 -24.13
CA LYS A 203 1.50 -1.90 -25.45
C LYS A 203 2.67 -0.91 -25.49
N VAL A 204 3.01 -0.29 -24.35
CA VAL A 204 4.12 0.68 -24.25
C VAL A 204 5.38 0.07 -23.62
N GLY A 205 5.43 -1.26 -23.48
CA GLY A 205 6.62 -1.97 -23.01
C GLY A 205 6.71 -2.17 -21.50
N VAL A 206 5.67 -1.82 -20.73
CA VAL A 206 5.62 -2.15 -19.30
C VAL A 206 5.53 -3.67 -19.14
N LYS A 207 6.41 -4.25 -18.33
CA LYS A 207 6.44 -5.68 -18.05
C LYS A 207 5.53 -6.01 -16.89
N ILE A 208 4.51 -6.82 -17.11
CA ILE A 208 3.53 -7.20 -16.08
C ILE A 208 3.78 -8.65 -15.65
N TYR A 209 3.88 -8.87 -14.35
CA TYR A 209 4.11 -10.17 -13.73
C TYR A 209 2.94 -10.54 -12.82
N LYS A 210 2.35 -11.72 -13.05
CA LYS A 210 1.32 -12.30 -12.19
C LYS A 210 1.94 -13.23 -11.17
N TYR A 211 1.84 -12.87 -9.89
CA TYR A 211 2.42 -13.65 -8.80
C TYR A 211 1.70 -14.98 -8.61
N LYS A 212 2.44 -16.10 -8.73
CA LYS A 212 1.86 -17.45 -8.69
C LYS A 212 1.96 -18.12 -7.33
N ASN A 213 2.87 -17.69 -6.46
CA ASN A 213 3.08 -18.29 -5.14
C ASN A 213 2.14 -17.72 -4.06
N GLY A 214 0.85 -17.59 -4.39
CA GLY A 214 -0.20 -17.11 -3.49
C GLY A 214 -0.82 -15.78 -3.92
N PHE A 215 -1.02 -14.86 -2.97
CA PHE A 215 -1.62 -13.55 -3.21
C PHE A 215 -0.61 -12.43 -2.94
N MET A 216 -0.32 -11.61 -3.96
CA MET A 216 0.55 -10.45 -3.79
C MET A 216 -0.22 -9.33 -3.09
N HIS A 217 0.18 -8.99 -1.87
CA HIS A 217 -0.42 -7.92 -1.08
C HIS A 217 0.59 -6.81 -0.75
N SER A 218 1.81 -6.84 -1.29
CA SER A 218 2.78 -5.76 -1.08
C SER A 218 2.34 -4.45 -1.73
N LYS A 219 2.72 -3.32 -1.12
CA LYS A 219 2.57 -1.96 -1.66
C LYS A 219 3.94 -1.30 -1.67
N VAL A 220 4.67 -1.57 -2.74
CA VAL A 220 6.08 -1.18 -2.84
C VAL A 220 6.32 -0.55 -4.21
N LEU A 221 6.88 0.65 -4.21
CA LEU A 221 7.37 1.33 -5.41
C LEU A 221 8.86 1.57 -5.25
N LEU A 222 9.66 0.98 -6.12
CA LEU A 222 11.11 1.14 -6.17
C LEU A 222 11.46 1.88 -7.46
N CYS A 223 12.22 2.96 -7.35
CA CYS A 223 12.77 3.68 -8.50
C CYS A 223 14.30 3.68 -8.43
N ASP A 224 14.92 3.20 -9.50
CA ASP A 224 16.36 3.09 -9.67
C ASP A 224 17.05 2.34 -8.51
N ASP A 225 18.24 2.78 -8.14
CA ASP A 225 19.01 2.33 -6.98
C ASP A 225 18.93 3.32 -5.80
N GLU A 226 18.00 4.28 -5.89
CA GLU A 226 18.02 5.50 -5.06
C GLU A 226 16.92 5.51 -4.00
N ILE A 227 15.68 5.17 -4.38
CA ILE A 227 14.51 5.35 -3.51
C ILE A 227 13.55 4.18 -3.57
N VAL A 228 13.02 3.81 -2.41
CA VAL A 228 11.90 2.88 -2.30
C VAL A 228 10.83 3.42 -1.36
N SER A 229 9.57 3.32 -1.79
CA SER A 229 8.38 3.53 -0.99
C SER A 229 7.83 2.18 -0.54
N VAL A 230 7.61 2.00 0.76
CA VAL A 230 6.92 0.84 1.34
C VAL A 230 5.85 1.37 2.28
N GLY A 231 4.62 0.86 2.16
CA GLY A 231 3.57 1.33 3.04
C GLY A 231 2.24 0.62 2.86
N THR A 232 1.17 1.38 3.00
CA THR A 232 -0.19 0.87 2.98
C THR A 232 -0.94 1.20 1.69
N ALA A 233 -0.51 2.24 0.97
CA ALA A 233 -1.20 2.74 -0.21
C ALA A 233 -0.97 1.86 -1.44
N ASN A 234 -2.06 1.36 -2.01
CA ASN A 234 -2.04 0.68 -3.30
C ASN A 234 -1.81 1.70 -4.43
N MET A 235 -1.56 1.19 -5.64
CA MET A 235 -1.64 1.98 -6.87
C MET A 235 -3.11 2.08 -7.33
N ASP A 236 -3.98 2.65 -6.49
CA ASP A 236 -5.40 2.86 -6.76
C ASP A 236 -5.94 4.24 -6.34
N ILE A 237 -7.04 4.65 -7.00
CA ILE A 237 -7.71 5.95 -6.75
C ILE A 237 -8.13 6.06 -5.28
N ARG A 238 -8.66 4.98 -4.68
CA ARG A 238 -9.02 4.99 -3.25
C ARG A 238 -7.87 5.34 -2.32
N SER A 239 -6.69 4.75 -2.51
CA SER A 239 -5.50 5.01 -1.70
C SER A 239 -5.01 6.44 -1.87
N PHE A 240 -5.17 7.00 -3.07
CA PHE A 240 -4.75 8.38 -3.36
C PHE A 240 -5.66 9.43 -2.74
N TYR A 241 -6.98 9.22 -2.75
CA TYR A 241 -7.95 10.28 -2.44
C TYR A 241 -8.90 10.00 -1.27
N LEU A 242 -9.20 8.74 -0.95
CA LEU A 242 -10.29 8.38 -0.05
C LEU A 242 -9.83 7.72 1.25
N ASN A 243 -8.76 6.94 1.22
CA ASN A 243 -8.26 6.24 2.38
C ASN A 243 -7.24 7.09 3.15
N PHE A 244 -7.20 6.87 4.46
CA PHE A 244 -6.07 7.29 5.28
C PHE A 244 -4.95 6.28 5.08
N GLU A 245 -3.84 6.73 4.52
CA GLU A 245 -2.69 5.91 4.14
C GLU A 245 -1.40 6.45 4.78
N VAL A 246 -0.38 5.59 4.84
CA VAL A 246 0.96 5.96 5.31
C VAL A 246 2.01 5.10 4.62
N ASN A 247 3.07 5.74 4.16
CA ASN A 247 4.23 5.10 3.53
C ASN A 247 5.53 5.64 4.15
N ALA A 248 6.57 4.81 4.11
CA ALA A 248 7.94 5.22 4.36
C ALA A 248 8.69 5.29 3.02
N LEU A 249 9.37 6.40 2.79
CA LEU A 249 10.36 6.57 1.73
C LEU A 249 11.74 6.36 2.32
N ILE A 250 12.53 5.51 1.69
CA ILE A 250 13.88 5.15 2.16
C ILE A 250 14.88 5.55 1.08
N TYR A 251 15.83 6.41 1.47
CA TYR A 251 16.80 7.02 0.56
C TYR A 251 18.20 6.45 0.83
N ARG A 252 18.41 5.19 0.45
CA ARG A 252 19.73 4.58 0.57
C ARG A 252 19.88 3.32 -0.26
N ARG A 253 20.94 3.26 -1.04
CA ARG A 253 21.23 2.14 -1.95
C ARG A 253 21.20 0.78 -1.26
N GLU A 254 21.78 0.62 -0.08
CA GLU A 254 21.80 -0.68 0.60
C GLU A 254 20.40 -1.15 1.03
N ALA A 255 19.48 -0.22 1.34
CA ALA A 255 18.10 -0.57 1.67
C ALA A 255 17.30 -0.87 0.40
N VAL A 256 17.47 -0.06 -0.65
CA VAL A 256 16.85 -0.28 -1.97
C VAL A 256 17.26 -1.64 -2.54
N GLN A 257 18.55 -2.00 -2.48
CA GLN A 257 19.05 -3.28 -2.98
C GLN A 257 18.46 -4.50 -2.24
N LYS A 258 18.17 -4.38 -0.94
CA LYS A 258 17.46 -5.45 -0.22
C LYS A 258 16.05 -5.66 -0.74
N VAL A 259 15.35 -4.56 -1.05
CA VAL A 259 13.99 -4.63 -1.62
C VAL A 259 14.05 -5.11 -3.07
N ALA A 260 15.03 -4.66 -3.86
CA ALA A 260 15.26 -5.16 -5.22
C ALA A 260 15.50 -6.68 -5.24
N ALA A 261 16.31 -7.21 -4.31
CA ALA A 261 16.52 -8.65 -4.20
C ALA A 261 15.23 -9.43 -3.87
N GLN A 262 14.31 -8.84 -3.10
CA GLN A 262 12.99 -9.44 -2.86
C GLN A 262 12.13 -9.42 -4.12
N PHE A 263 12.13 -8.31 -4.87
CA PHE A 263 11.45 -8.24 -6.17
C PHE A 263 11.95 -9.31 -7.14
N GLU A 264 13.26 -9.53 -7.23
CA GLU A 264 13.81 -10.56 -8.12
C GLU A 264 13.35 -11.97 -7.73
N GLN A 265 13.27 -12.28 -6.43
CA GLN A 265 12.67 -13.54 -5.96
C GLN A 265 11.17 -13.61 -6.31
N ASP A 266 10.44 -12.52 -6.14
CA ASP A 266 9.02 -12.47 -6.44
C ASP A 266 8.77 -12.59 -7.97
N PHE A 267 9.65 -12.06 -8.83
CA PHE A 267 9.61 -12.25 -10.29
C PHE A 267 9.87 -13.71 -10.70
N GLN A 268 10.80 -14.41 -10.05
CA GLN A 268 11.04 -15.83 -10.29
C GLN A 268 9.82 -16.71 -9.95
N MET A 269 8.99 -16.24 -9.03
CA MET A 269 7.73 -16.90 -8.60
C MET A 269 6.50 -16.37 -9.36
N SER A 270 6.71 -15.66 -10.47
CA SER A 270 5.66 -15.01 -11.24
C SER A 270 5.65 -15.48 -12.69
N GLU A 271 4.49 -15.35 -13.34
CA GLU A 271 4.35 -15.53 -14.78
C GLU A 271 4.36 -14.16 -15.47
N PHE A 272 5.21 -14.00 -16.47
CA PHE A 272 5.20 -12.82 -17.33
C PHE A 272 3.93 -12.81 -18.21
N LEU A 273 3.22 -11.70 -18.20
CA LEU A 273 2.01 -11.53 -18.99
C LEU A 273 2.37 -11.04 -20.40
N ASP A 274 2.34 -11.96 -21.35
CA ASP A 274 2.58 -11.65 -22.76
C ASP A 274 1.41 -10.87 -23.41
N LEU A 275 1.74 -9.85 -24.21
CA LEU A 275 0.76 -8.98 -24.87
C LEU A 275 -0.08 -9.75 -25.89
N GLU A 276 0.55 -10.57 -26.74
CA GLU A 276 -0.18 -11.31 -27.79
C GLU A 276 -1.19 -12.28 -27.18
N THR A 277 -0.78 -12.93 -26.09
CA THR A 277 -1.63 -13.83 -25.32
C THR A 277 -2.75 -13.05 -24.64
N TYR A 278 -2.46 -11.88 -24.07
CA TYR A 278 -3.46 -11.05 -23.41
C TYR A 278 -4.52 -10.49 -24.36
N GLN A 279 -4.16 -10.19 -25.60
CA GLN A 279 -5.10 -9.72 -26.64
C GLN A 279 -6.06 -10.79 -27.15
N LYS A 280 -5.71 -12.07 -27.01
CA LYS A 280 -6.56 -13.21 -27.40
C LYS A 280 -7.66 -13.52 -26.38
N ARG A 281 -7.81 -12.71 -25.32
CA ARG A 281 -8.82 -12.94 -24.28
C ARG A 281 -10.24 -12.77 -24.83
N PRO A 282 -11.22 -13.53 -24.31
CA PRO A 282 -12.55 -13.57 -24.90
C PRO A 282 -13.31 -12.25 -24.70
N TRP A 283 -14.24 -11.95 -25.61
CA TRP A 283 -14.99 -10.69 -25.63
C TRP A 283 -15.77 -10.42 -24.33
N HIS A 284 -16.30 -11.45 -23.68
CA HIS A 284 -17.04 -11.29 -22.41
C HIS A 284 -16.11 -10.77 -21.30
N ARG A 285 -14.82 -11.13 -21.34
CA ARG A 285 -13.83 -10.62 -20.40
C ARG A 285 -13.54 -9.14 -20.65
N HIS A 286 -13.37 -8.75 -21.92
CA HIS A 286 -13.27 -7.32 -22.28
C HIS A 286 -14.48 -6.51 -21.81
N PHE A 287 -15.68 -7.05 -21.97
CA PHE A 287 -16.91 -6.39 -21.51
C PHE A 287 -16.92 -6.17 -20.00
N MET A 288 -16.56 -7.20 -19.21
CA MET A 288 -16.49 -7.09 -17.75
C MET A 288 -15.38 -6.13 -17.28
N GLU A 289 -14.23 -6.12 -17.96
CA GLU A 289 -13.14 -5.16 -17.72
C GLU A 289 -13.61 -3.71 -17.94
N SER A 290 -14.32 -3.45 -19.05
CA SER A 290 -14.87 -2.13 -19.35
C SER A 290 -15.92 -1.67 -18.35
N ILE A 291 -16.83 -2.56 -17.93
CA ILE A 291 -17.80 -2.24 -16.87
C ILE A 291 -17.06 -1.90 -15.59
N ALA A 292 -16.10 -2.72 -15.17
CA ALA A 292 -15.36 -2.47 -13.95
C ALA A 292 -14.62 -1.12 -13.99
N ARG A 293 -14.01 -0.76 -15.12
CA ARG A 293 -13.31 0.53 -15.31
C ARG A 293 -14.21 1.75 -15.09
N LEU A 294 -15.50 1.66 -15.43
CA LEU A 294 -16.47 2.76 -15.17
C LEU A 294 -16.63 3.07 -13.67
N PHE A 295 -16.39 2.07 -12.82
CA PHE A 295 -16.46 2.22 -11.37
C PHE A 295 -15.08 2.42 -10.72
N SER A 296 -13.99 2.53 -11.49
CA SER A 296 -12.66 2.84 -10.96
C SER A 296 -12.63 4.05 -10.01
N PRO A 297 -13.37 5.15 -10.24
CA PRO A 297 -13.33 6.31 -9.35
C PRO A 297 -13.79 6.06 -7.89
N ILE A 298 -14.49 4.95 -7.64
CA ILE A 298 -14.94 4.55 -6.30
C ILE A 298 -14.17 3.34 -5.74
N MET A 299 -13.21 2.80 -6.51
CA MET A 299 -12.43 1.59 -6.24
C MET A 299 -10.97 1.83 -5.90
#